data_AF-L1L9A0-F1
#
_entry.id   AF-L1L9A0-F1
#
_cell.length_a   1.000
_cell.length_b   1.000
_cell.length_c   1.000
_cell.angle_alpha   90.00
_cell.angle_beta   90.00
_cell.angle_gamma   90.00
#
_symmetry.space_group_name_H-M   'P 1'
#
loop_
_entity.id
_entity.type
_entity.pdbx_description
1 polymer ?
#
loop_
_entity_poly.entity_id
_entity_poly.type
_entity_poly.pdbx_seq_one_letter_code
_entity_poly.pdbx_strand_id
1 'polypeptide(L)'
;MTTTTAAATLSTAYGHRRAGEEPFVVLTGARGLGKSAVLRELWAAYRGRTPVALIDGEETQFRRPPRARPAEAWSPTYQALLAVAEQLAEPVGNVGRIPFPRLACGLLAVAAGGWGGRDLPRVREEAERILALSDTGSWPTTGRWAGKVAARLTASMSGVGPVAEPQVVEPEVVDRVVIEPIIEAALEAFTEGMSSAHRRLRKGAVWYGRHPRTGGSPKRGLVLLAGHFRADGGAPRTYAERQLVRALLADLDDAYAGVVRRAHRAGRPVVLVDNVQEDAGRRLMECVLRDRADGIPDRVSFFAALRGDAHPALRNAERRTLPEVIRDIPWTPGSTPSSRALLVPLALPLPRPRTPMVSAPPCPRSPAR
;
A
#
# COMPACT_ATOMS: atom_id res chain seq x y z
N MET A 1 -13.68 27.27 -3.47
CA MET A 1 -12.58 26.56 -4.18
C MET A 1 -13.15 25.25 -4.70
N THR A 2 -12.91 24.87 -5.96
CA THR A 2 -13.43 23.60 -6.52
C THR A 2 -12.45 22.45 -6.25
N THR A 3 -12.95 21.21 -6.29
CA THR A 3 -12.13 19.99 -6.07
C THR A 3 -11.01 19.86 -7.09
N THR A 4 -11.26 20.23 -8.35
CA THR A 4 -10.27 20.25 -9.43
C THR A 4 -9.13 21.25 -9.15
N THR A 5 -9.42 22.44 -8.62
CA THR A 5 -8.37 23.42 -8.25
C THR A 5 -7.47 22.88 -7.12
N ALA A 6 -8.05 22.19 -6.14
CA ALA A 6 -7.29 21.60 -5.04
C ALA A 6 -6.37 20.45 -5.54
N ALA A 7 -6.87 19.58 -6.42
CA ALA A 7 -6.07 18.51 -7.00
C ALA A 7 -4.93 19.04 -7.87
N ALA A 8 -5.20 20.03 -8.73
CA ALA A 8 -4.16 20.67 -9.55
C ALA A 8 -3.07 21.32 -8.68
N THR A 9 -3.47 21.98 -7.59
CA THR A 9 -2.56 22.59 -6.61
C THR A 9 -1.59 21.57 -6.02
N LEU A 10 -2.13 20.46 -5.50
CA LEU A 10 -1.32 19.41 -4.86
C LEU A 10 -0.44 18.67 -5.86
N SER A 11 -0.95 18.42 -7.06
CA SER A 11 -0.20 17.80 -8.15
C SER A 11 1.00 18.65 -8.56
N THR A 12 0.84 19.98 -8.67
CA THR A 12 1.94 20.90 -8.99
C THR A 12 2.97 20.98 -7.86
N ALA A 13 2.52 21.10 -6.60
CA ALA A 13 3.44 21.26 -5.46
C ALA A 13 4.32 20.03 -5.20
N TYR A 14 3.77 18.83 -5.38
CA TYR A 14 4.46 17.58 -5.02
C TYR A 14 4.78 16.66 -6.21
N GLY A 15 4.14 16.84 -7.37
CA GLY A 15 4.39 16.03 -8.56
C GLY A 15 5.76 16.22 -9.22
N HIS A 16 6.50 17.26 -8.82
CA HIS A 16 7.80 17.61 -9.42
C HIS A 16 8.98 17.60 -8.44
N ARG A 17 8.74 17.37 -7.14
CA ARG A 17 9.79 17.43 -6.12
C ARG A 17 10.62 16.14 -6.12
N ARG A 18 11.82 16.22 -6.70
CA ARG A 18 12.70 15.05 -6.92
C ARG A 18 13.66 14.74 -5.77
N ALA A 19 13.83 15.66 -4.83
CA ALA A 19 14.82 15.55 -3.75
C ALA A 19 14.21 15.94 -2.40
N GLY A 20 14.73 15.31 -1.34
CA GLY A 20 14.29 15.54 0.03
C GLY A 20 13.14 14.63 0.47
N GLU A 21 12.87 14.68 1.76
CA GLU A 21 11.72 14.04 2.37
C GLU A 21 10.43 14.79 2.01
N GLU A 22 9.38 14.05 1.66
CA GLU A 22 8.05 14.63 1.41
C GLU A 22 7.12 14.41 2.60
N PRO A 23 6.19 15.33 2.87
CA PRO A 23 5.16 15.10 3.87
C PRO A 23 4.19 14.00 3.40
N PHE A 24 3.62 13.27 4.35
CA PHE A 24 2.40 12.51 4.12
C PHE A 24 1.22 13.48 4.14
N VAL A 25 0.64 13.81 2.98
CA VAL A 25 -0.39 14.85 2.89
C VAL A 25 -1.76 14.26 3.24
N VAL A 26 -2.46 14.88 4.18
CA VAL A 26 -3.78 14.43 4.64
C VAL A 26 -4.82 15.53 4.46
N LEU A 27 -5.77 15.32 3.57
CA LEU A 27 -6.95 16.15 3.39
C LEU A 27 -7.89 15.95 4.58
N THR A 28 -8.19 17.02 5.29
CA THR A 28 -9.10 17.02 6.46
C THR A 28 -10.34 17.86 6.18
N GLY A 29 -11.37 17.69 7.01
CA GLY A 29 -12.62 18.44 6.92
C GLY A 29 -13.85 17.60 7.18
N ALA A 30 -14.99 18.27 7.32
CA ALA A 30 -16.30 17.64 7.47
C ALA A 30 -16.67 16.70 6.31
N ARG A 31 -17.68 15.85 6.54
CA ARG A 31 -18.27 15.01 5.48
C ARG A 31 -18.84 15.91 4.37
N GLY A 32 -18.76 15.46 3.12
CA GLY A 32 -19.28 16.21 1.97
C GLY A 32 -18.37 17.31 1.40
N LEU A 33 -17.22 17.60 2.01
CA LEU A 33 -16.27 18.62 1.51
C LEU A 33 -15.42 18.20 0.30
N GLY A 34 -15.80 17.11 -0.38
CA GLY A 34 -15.17 16.71 -1.63
C GLY A 34 -13.77 16.10 -1.52
N LYS A 35 -13.30 15.67 -0.33
CA LYS A 35 -11.97 15.03 -0.16
C LYS A 35 -11.75 13.85 -1.13
N SER A 36 -12.72 12.93 -1.19
CA SER A 36 -12.70 11.80 -2.14
C SER A 36 -12.69 12.25 -3.59
N ALA A 37 -13.37 13.36 -3.91
CA ALA A 37 -13.33 13.94 -5.25
C ALA A 37 -11.95 14.52 -5.57
N VAL A 38 -11.29 15.20 -4.62
CA VAL A 38 -9.91 15.67 -4.79
C VAL A 38 -8.95 14.50 -5.04
N LEU A 39 -9.07 13.39 -4.27
CA LEU A 39 -8.24 12.21 -4.51
C LEU A 39 -8.48 11.59 -5.90
N ARG A 40 -9.73 11.54 -6.37
CA ARG A 40 -10.06 11.07 -7.72
C ARG A 40 -9.49 11.96 -8.83
N GLU A 41 -9.55 13.28 -8.64
CA GLU A 41 -8.93 14.24 -9.57
C GLU A 41 -7.40 14.11 -9.57
N LEU A 42 -6.77 13.90 -8.40
CA LEU A 42 -5.34 13.61 -8.31
C LEU A 42 -4.99 12.31 -9.03
N TRP A 43 -5.75 11.24 -8.80
CA TRP A 43 -5.57 9.98 -9.49
C TRP A 43 -5.62 10.15 -11.01
N ALA A 44 -6.63 10.86 -11.52
CA ALA A 44 -6.77 11.16 -12.94
C ALA A 44 -5.59 11.99 -13.49
N ALA A 45 -5.09 12.96 -12.72
CA ALA A 45 -3.97 13.81 -13.12
C ALA A 45 -2.63 13.05 -13.20
N TYR A 46 -2.42 12.02 -12.38
CA TYR A 46 -1.20 11.20 -12.38
C TYR A 46 -1.28 9.98 -13.29
N ARG A 47 -2.49 9.48 -13.56
CA ARG A 47 -2.70 8.28 -14.38
C ARG A 47 -2.03 8.42 -15.74
N GLY A 48 -1.29 7.38 -16.14
CA GLY A 48 -0.54 7.35 -17.40
C GLY A 48 0.78 8.11 -17.40
N ARG A 49 1.11 8.87 -16.35
CA ARG A 49 2.37 9.62 -16.21
C ARG A 49 3.33 8.97 -15.22
N THR A 50 2.79 8.50 -14.09
CA THR A 50 3.51 7.78 -13.04
C THR A 50 2.61 6.67 -12.49
N PRO A 51 3.17 5.55 -11.99
CA PRO A 51 2.46 4.58 -11.17
C PRO A 51 1.66 5.27 -10.07
N VAL A 52 0.36 5.01 -10.05
CA VAL A 52 -0.57 5.57 -9.08
C VAL A 52 -1.50 4.48 -8.57
N ALA A 53 -1.69 4.42 -7.25
CA ALA A 53 -2.68 3.57 -6.62
C ALA A 53 -3.69 4.42 -5.83
N LEU A 54 -4.95 4.02 -5.85
CA LEU A 54 -6.02 4.56 -5.02
C LEU A 54 -6.72 3.40 -4.32
N ILE A 55 -6.79 3.47 -2.98
CA ILE A 55 -7.60 2.57 -2.16
C ILE A 55 -8.56 3.37 -1.30
N ASP A 56 -9.75 2.85 -1.07
CA ASP A 56 -10.69 3.37 -0.06
C ASP A 56 -10.74 2.42 1.14
N GLY A 57 -10.33 2.91 2.31
CA GLY A 57 -10.29 2.13 3.55
C GLY A 57 -11.63 1.54 3.98
N GLU A 58 -12.77 2.07 3.49
CA GLU A 58 -14.11 1.54 3.80
C GLU A 58 -14.54 0.38 2.89
N GLU A 59 -13.77 0.04 1.86
CA GLU A 59 -14.08 -1.03 0.92
C GLU A 59 -14.27 -2.38 1.61
N THR A 60 -15.22 -3.16 1.10
CA THR A 60 -15.64 -4.43 1.69
C THR A 60 -14.51 -5.46 1.77
N GLN A 61 -13.55 -5.41 0.85
CA GLN A 61 -12.37 -6.29 0.85
C GLN A 61 -11.45 -6.09 2.05
N PHE A 62 -11.50 -4.93 2.73
CA PHE A 62 -10.68 -4.64 3.90
C PHE A 62 -11.38 -4.94 5.22
N ARG A 63 -12.67 -5.30 5.20
CA ARG A 63 -13.46 -5.50 6.43
C ARG A 63 -13.33 -6.88 7.03
N ARG A 64 -13.06 -7.89 6.20
CA ARG A 64 -12.96 -9.29 6.65
C ARG A 64 -12.11 -10.12 5.70
N PRO A 65 -11.49 -11.21 6.19
CA PRO A 65 -10.82 -12.15 5.32
C PRO A 65 -11.75 -12.73 4.25
N PRO A 66 -11.24 -13.06 3.06
CA PRO A 66 -11.96 -13.90 2.10
C PRO A 66 -12.42 -15.22 2.74
N ARG A 67 -13.53 -15.79 2.25
CA ARG A 67 -14.06 -17.07 2.75
C ARG A 67 -12.95 -18.13 2.75
N ALA A 68 -12.90 -18.96 3.79
CA ALA A 68 -11.89 -19.99 4.03
C ALA A 68 -10.46 -19.48 4.35
N ARG A 69 -10.20 -18.17 4.45
CA ARG A 69 -8.90 -17.67 4.92
C ARG A 69 -8.90 -17.57 6.45
N PRO A 70 -7.93 -18.20 7.15
CA PRO A 70 -7.77 -18.00 8.58
C PRO A 70 -7.49 -16.53 8.91
N ALA A 71 -8.05 -16.03 10.01
CA ALA A 71 -7.94 -14.63 10.40
C ALA A 71 -6.51 -14.24 10.83
N GLU A 72 -5.72 -15.23 11.24
CA GLU A 72 -4.32 -15.09 11.66
C GLU A 72 -3.40 -14.85 10.45
N ALA A 73 -3.78 -15.32 9.26
CA ALA A 73 -3.02 -15.19 8.02
C ALA A 73 -3.53 -14.07 7.10
N TRP A 74 -4.37 -13.17 7.62
CA TRP A 74 -4.93 -12.05 6.90
C TRP A 74 -4.95 -10.80 7.77
N SER A 75 -4.83 -9.62 7.17
CA SER A 75 -5.17 -8.35 7.83
C SER A 75 -5.64 -7.31 6.82
N PRO A 76 -6.35 -6.25 7.24
CA PRO A 76 -6.71 -5.16 6.35
C PRO A 76 -5.47 -4.54 5.67
N THR A 77 -4.35 -4.44 6.38
CA THR A 77 -3.09 -3.91 5.84
C THR A 77 -2.47 -4.84 4.81
N TYR A 78 -2.46 -6.16 5.06
CA TYR A 78 -2.04 -7.16 4.07
C TYR A 78 -2.82 -6.98 2.76
N GLN A 79 -4.15 -6.87 2.86
CA GLN A 79 -5.02 -6.75 1.69
C GLN A 79 -4.82 -5.41 0.96
N ALA A 80 -4.64 -4.32 1.71
CA ALA A 80 -4.34 -3.00 1.16
C ALA A 80 -3.01 -2.99 0.40
N LEU A 81 -1.96 -3.62 0.95
CA LEU A 81 -0.65 -3.71 0.29
C LEU A 81 -0.73 -4.52 -1.01
N LEU A 82 -1.50 -5.62 -1.02
CA LEU A 82 -1.75 -6.39 -2.24
C LEU A 82 -2.44 -5.52 -3.30
N ALA A 83 -3.55 -4.85 -2.94
CA ALA A 83 -4.29 -3.98 -3.86
C ALA A 83 -3.45 -2.80 -4.38
N VAL A 84 -2.67 -2.14 -3.51
CA VAL A 84 -1.75 -1.05 -3.89
C VAL A 84 -0.67 -1.55 -4.84
N ALA A 85 -0.02 -2.67 -4.51
CA ALA A 85 1.04 -3.22 -5.35
C ALA A 85 0.52 -3.65 -6.73
N GLU A 86 -0.68 -4.20 -6.82
CA GLU A 86 -1.30 -4.56 -8.11
C GLU A 86 -1.52 -3.35 -9.00
N GLN A 87 -2.09 -2.26 -8.44
CA GLN A 87 -2.30 -1.01 -9.17
C GLN A 87 -0.97 -0.36 -9.57
N LEU A 88 0.03 -0.32 -8.69
CA LEU A 88 1.36 0.23 -8.99
C LEU A 88 2.16 -0.63 -9.98
N ALA A 89 1.83 -1.91 -10.10
CA ALA A 89 2.43 -2.81 -11.08
C ALA A 89 1.79 -2.67 -12.47
N GLU A 90 0.74 -1.87 -12.66
CA GLU A 90 0.21 -1.60 -13.99
C GLU A 90 1.29 -0.90 -14.85
N PRO A 91 1.51 -1.32 -16.11
CA PRO A 91 2.45 -0.65 -16.99
C PRO A 91 2.04 0.80 -17.26
N VAL A 92 2.98 1.73 -17.07
CA VAL A 92 2.76 3.16 -17.32
C VAL A 92 3.58 3.59 -18.53
N GLY A 93 2.93 3.78 -19.69
CA GLY A 93 3.60 4.22 -20.93
C GLY A 93 4.93 3.50 -21.20
N ASN A 94 5.99 4.28 -21.47
CA ASN A 94 7.33 3.78 -21.79
C ASN A 94 8.15 3.34 -20.55
N VAL A 95 7.59 3.39 -19.34
CA VAL A 95 8.29 3.07 -18.09
C VAL A 95 8.31 1.56 -17.81
N GLY A 96 7.33 0.84 -18.37
CA GLY A 96 7.11 -0.58 -18.11
C GLY A 96 6.60 -0.87 -16.70
N ARG A 97 6.53 -2.16 -16.37
CA ARG A 97 6.00 -2.66 -15.09
C ARG A 97 7.00 -2.54 -13.95
N ILE A 98 6.53 -2.16 -12.76
CA ILE A 98 7.32 -2.22 -11.53
C ILE A 98 7.15 -3.61 -10.89
N PRO A 99 8.26 -4.35 -10.66
CA PRO A 99 8.20 -5.59 -9.89
C PRO A 99 8.30 -5.30 -8.39
N PHE A 100 7.63 -6.14 -7.59
CA PHE A 100 7.62 -6.10 -6.13
C PHE A 100 8.12 -7.41 -5.50
N PRO A 101 9.40 -7.80 -5.72
CA PRO A 101 9.89 -9.08 -5.25
C PRO A 101 10.01 -9.20 -3.73
N ARG A 102 10.33 -8.13 -2.99
CA ARG A 102 10.40 -8.19 -1.53
C ARG A 102 9.00 -8.30 -0.94
N LEU A 103 8.07 -7.51 -1.45
CA LEU A 103 6.69 -7.58 -1.00
C LEU A 103 6.08 -8.96 -1.32
N ALA A 104 6.28 -9.46 -2.53
CA ALA A 104 5.78 -10.78 -2.93
C ALA A 104 6.28 -11.90 -2.01
N CYS A 105 7.57 -11.93 -1.67
CA CYS A 105 8.11 -12.91 -0.71
C CYS A 105 7.43 -12.82 0.67
N GLY A 106 7.24 -11.60 1.19
CA GLY A 106 6.60 -11.40 2.50
C GLY A 106 5.13 -11.78 2.49
N LEU A 107 4.38 -11.37 1.47
CA LEU A 107 2.96 -11.71 1.30
C LEU A 107 2.78 -13.22 1.15
N LEU A 108 3.63 -13.89 0.37
CA LEU A 108 3.61 -15.36 0.25
C LEU A 108 3.89 -16.05 1.57
N ALA A 109 4.89 -15.61 2.35
CA ALA A 109 5.19 -16.21 3.64
C ALA A 109 4.01 -16.07 4.62
N VAL A 110 3.35 -14.91 4.63
CA VAL A 110 2.13 -14.69 5.44
C VAL A 110 0.96 -15.54 4.95
N ALA A 111 0.74 -15.62 3.63
CA ALA A 111 -0.33 -16.44 3.05
C ALA A 111 -0.13 -17.92 3.33
N ALA A 112 1.11 -18.42 3.14
CA ALA A 112 1.51 -19.79 3.44
C ALA A 112 1.20 -20.19 4.90
N GLY A 113 1.33 -19.26 5.84
CA GLY A 113 0.96 -19.47 7.24
C GLY A 113 -0.52 -19.78 7.49
N GLY A 114 -1.41 -19.53 6.52
CA GLY A 114 -2.84 -19.86 6.59
C GLY A 114 -3.31 -20.86 5.52
N TRP A 115 -2.39 -21.45 4.76
CA TRP A 115 -2.74 -22.46 3.78
C TRP A 115 -2.93 -23.82 4.44
N GLY A 116 -4.01 -24.51 4.09
CA GLY A 116 -4.27 -25.89 4.49
C GLY A 116 -4.59 -26.75 3.27
N GLY A 117 -4.42 -28.07 3.38
CA GLY A 117 -4.61 -29.00 2.25
C GLY A 117 -6.05 -29.14 1.73
N ARG A 118 -7.03 -28.46 2.34
CA ARG A 118 -8.46 -28.60 2.00
C ARG A 118 -8.92 -27.79 0.78
N ASP A 119 -8.10 -26.86 0.29
CA ASP A 119 -8.48 -25.98 -0.85
C ASP A 119 -7.27 -25.58 -1.73
N LEU A 120 -6.68 -26.57 -2.39
CA LEU A 120 -5.53 -26.39 -3.27
C LEU A 120 -5.77 -25.43 -4.46
N PRO A 121 -6.94 -25.42 -5.13
CA PRO A 121 -7.20 -24.46 -6.21
C PRO A 121 -7.09 -23.01 -5.76
N ARG A 122 -7.61 -22.70 -4.57
CA ARG A 122 -7.53 -21.36 -3.98
C ARG A 122 -6.11 -21.00 -3.53
N VAL A 123 -5.39 -21.95 -2.91
CA VAL A 123 -3.96 -21.76 -2.57
C VAL A 123 -3.17 -21.41 -3.82
N ARG A 124 -3.44 -22.12 -4.93
CA ARG A 124 -2.81 -21.86 -6.22
C ARG A 124 -3.14 -20.47 -6.75
N GLU A 125 -4.41 -20.08 -6.77
CA GLU A 125 -4.84 -18.76 -7.25
C GLU A 125 -4.19 -17.63 -6.44
N GLU A 126 -4.17 -17.77 -5.11
CA GLU A 126 -3.53 -16.81 -4.21
C GLU A 126 -2.02 -16.71 -4.44
N ALA A 127 -1.34 -17.85 -4.57
CA ALA A 127 0.09 -17.89 -4.88
C ALA A 127 0.39 -17.26 -6.25
N GLU A 128 -0.39 -17.58 -7.29
CA GLU A 128 -0.25 -17.01 -8.64
C GLU A 128 -0.42 -15.49 -8.61
N ARG A 129 -1.46 -14.99 -7.92
CA ARG A 129 -1.72 -13.56 -7.74
C ARG A 129 -0.53 -12.83 -7.09
N ILE A 130 0.01 -13.37 -5.99
CA ILE A 130 1.14 -12.72 -5.29
C ILE A 130 2.43 -12.83 -6.11
N LEU A 131 2.72 -13.98 -6.71
CA LEU A 131 3.91 -14.18 -7.54
C LEU A 131 3.90 -13.29 -8.78
N ALA A 132 2.72 -13.01 -9.33
CA ALA A 132 2.56 -12.08 -10.44
C ALA A 132 3.11 -10.69 -10.10
N LEU A 133 3.15 -10.25 -8.83
CA LEU A 133 3.75 -8.96 -8.46
C LEU A 133 5.25 -8.85 -8.79
N SER A 134 5.96 -9.98 -8.89
CA SER A 134 7.40 -10.01 -9.20
C SER A 134 7.72 -10.02 -10.70
N ASP A 135 6.70 -10.17 -11.54
CA ASP A 135 6.85 -10.25 -12.98
C ASP A 135 7.09 -8.85 -13.58
N THR A 136 7.97 -8.74 -14.57
CA THR A 136 8.17 -7.49 -15.33
C THR A 136 7.62 -7.57 -16.74
N GLY A 137 6.89 -8.63 -17.10
CA GLY A 137 6.22 -8.75 -18.39
C GLY A 137 7.18 -8.99 -19.57
N SER A 138 8.31 -9.68 -19.35
CA SER A 138 9.16 -10.08 -20.48
C SER A 138 8.51 -11.26 -21.24
N TRP A 139 8.04 -10.98 -22.45
CA TRP A 139 7.49 -11.95 -23.41
C TRP A 139 8.41 -13.17 -23.58
N PRO A 140 7.91 -14.42 -23.74
CA PRO A 140 6.51 -14.89 -23.74
C PRO A 140 6.10 -15.62 -22.43
N THR A 141 6.76 -15.37 -21.30
CA THR A 141 6.61 -16.23 -20.09
C THR A 141 5.83 -15.61 -18.93
N THR A 142 5.21 -14.45 -19.15
CA THR A 142 4.41 -13.72 -18.15
C THR A 142 3.35 -14.64 -17.56
N GLY A 143 3.38 -14.86 -16.24
CA GLY A 143 2.43 -15.74 -15.53
C GLY A 143 2.67 -17.25 -15.64
N ARG A 144 3.31 -17.77 -16.70
CA ARG A 144 3.56 -19.22 -16.85
C ARG A 144 4.47 -19.78 -15.75
N TRP A 145 5.44 -18.97 -15.30
CA TRP A 145 6.33 -19.38 -14.22
C TRP A 145 5.61 -19.34 -12.87
N ALA A 146 4.75 -18.34 -12.63
CA ALA A 146 3.97 -18.22 -11.40
C ALA A 146 3.06 -19.45 -11.23
N GLY A 147 2.37 -19.86 -12.30
CA GLY A 147 1.56 -21.09 -12.28
C GLY A 147 2.35 -22.37 -12.09
N LYS A 148 3.61 -22.46 -12.57
CA LYS A 148 4.50 -23.59 -12.28
C LYS A 148 4.92 -23.64 -10.82
N VAL A 149 5.30 -22.49 -10.25
CA VAL A 149 5.68 -22.38 -8.83
C VAL A 149 4.48 -22.70 -7.95
N ALA A 150 3.31 -22.15 -8.26
CA ALA A 150 2.07 -22.43 -7.54
C ALA A 150 1.66 -23.91 -7.64
N ALA A 151 1.84 -24.56 -8.80
CA ALA A 151 1.60 -25.99 -8.95
C ALA A 151 2.55 -26.84 -8.09
N ARG A 152 3.86 -26.50 -8.08
CA ARG A 152 4.85 -27.18 -7.22
C ARG A 152 4.51 -27.02 -5.74
N LEU A 153 4.15 -25.80 -5.34
CA LEU A 153 3.67 -25.49 -4.00
C LEU A 153 2.52 -26.38 -3.57
N THR A 154 1.47 -26.46 -4.40
CA THR A 154 0.33 -27.32 -4.11
C THR A 154 0.69 -28.81 -4.08
N ALA A 155 1.63 -29.26 -4.91
CA ALA A 155 2.09 -30.65 -4.90
C ALA A 155 2.86 -30.98 -3.61
N SER A 156 3.73 -30.08 -3.14
CA SER A 156 4.43 -30.23 -1.86
C SER A 156 3.46 -30.28 -0.69
N MET A 157 2.40 -29.47 -0.71
CA MET A 157 1.36 -29.49 0.31
C MET A 157 0.51 -30.77 0.33
N SER A 158 0.25 -31.38 -0.83
CA SER A 158 -0.44 -32.67 -0.90
C SER A 158 0.41 -33.83 -0.36
N GLY A 159 1.75 -33.70 -0.38
CA GLY A 159 2.69 -34.65 0.20
C GLY A 159 2.84 -34.53 1.72
N VAL A 160 2.46 -33.39 2.31
CA VAL A 160 2.29 -33.22 3.75
C VAL A 160 0.95 -33.88 4.10
N GLY A 161 0.98 -35.18 4.40
CA GLY A 161 -0.21 -36.01 4.62
C GLY A 161 -1.17 -35.49 5.70
N PRO A 162 -2.38 -36.08 5.81
CA PRO A 162 -3.35 -35.68 6.83
C PRO A 162 -2.71 -35.86 8.22
N VAL A 163 -2.66 -34.78 8.99
CA VAL A 163 -2.22 -34.81 10.38
C VAL A 163 -3.08 -35.87 11.08
N ALA A 164 -2.43 -36.94 11.54
CA ALA A 164 -3.07 -37.99 12.32
C ALA A 164 -3.76 -37.36 13.55
N GLU A 165 -4.80 -38.03 14.02
CA GLU A 165 -5.68 -37.61 15.13
C GLU A 165 -4.93 -36.92 16.29
N PRO A 166 -5.57 -35.94 16.95
CA PRO A 166 -4.93 -35.15 17.98
C PRO A 166 -4.64 -36.00 19.22
N GLN A 167 -3.45 -36.59 19.29
CA GLN A 167 -2.84 -36.85 20.58
C GLN A 167 -2.51 -35.51 21.21
N VAL A 168 -2.87 -35.37 22.49
CA VAL A 168 -2.77 -34.16 23.31
C VAL A 168 -1.35 -33.57 23.22
N VAL A 169 -1.17 -32.63 22.30
CA VAL A 169 0.04 -31.82 22.15
C VAL A 169 -0.43 -30.37 22.22
N GLU A 170 0.17 -29.63 23.13
CA GLU A 170 -0.09 -28.21 23.38
C GLU A 170 -0.29 -27.42 22.06
N PRO A 171 -1.38 -26.66 21.92
CA PRO A 171 -1.79 -26.03 20.64
C PRO A 171 -0.75 -25.05 20.07
N GLU A 172 0.17 -24.54 20.89
CA GLU A 172 1.25 -23.64 20.47
C GLU A 172 2.34 -24.32 19.61
N VAL A 173 2.53 -25.64 19.75
CA VAL A 173 3.62 -26.37 19.08
C VAL A 173 3.17 -26.89 17.71
N VAL A 174 1.90 -27.26 17.55
CA VAL A 174 1.35 -27.84 16.31
C VAL A 174 1.34 -26.82 15.17
N ASP A 175 1.04 -25.55 15.46
CA ASP A 175 0.98 -24.51 14.44
C ASP A 175 2.37 -24.23 13.83
N ARG A 176 3.42 -24.18 14.65
CA ARG A 176 4.79 -23.92 14.17
C ARG A 176 5.34 -25.06 13.31
N VAL A 177 4.95 -26.31 13.62
CA VAL A 177 5.44 -27.53 12.96
C VAL A 177 4.91 -27.70 11.54
N VAL A 178 3.73 -27.16 11.20
CA VAL A 178 3.13 -27.29 9.85
C VAL A 178 3.47 -26.12 8.93
N ILE A 179 3.65 -24.91 9.47
CA ILE A 179 3.89 -23.69 8.68
C ILE A 179 5.29 -23.63 8.09
N GLU A 180 6.30 -23.99 8.89
CA GLU A 180 7.70 -23.90 8.47
C GLU A 180 7.96 -24.76 7.22
N PRO A 181 7.51 -26.03 7.11
CA PRO A 181 7.59 -26.81 5.88
C PRO A 181 6.88 -26.19 4.67
N ILE A 182 5.73 -25.53 4.85
CA ILE A 182 4.99 -24.89 3.74
C ILE A 182 5.71 -23.63 3.25
N ILE A 183 6.22 -22.82 4.18
CA ILE A 183 7.06 -21.67 3.84
C ILE A 183 8.34 -22.17 3.16
N GLU A 184 8.97 -23.21 3.68
CA GLU A 184 10.16 -23.83 3.08
C GLU A 184 9.91 -24.30 1.66
N ALA A 185 8.86 -25.08 1.44
CA ALA A 185 8.45 -25.52 0.11
C ALA A 185 8.18 -24.32 -0.82
N ALA A 186 7.62 -23.22 -0.29
CA ALA A 186 7.46 -21.99 -1.05
C ALA A 186 8.81 -21.42 -1.47
N LEU A 187 9.71 -21.21 -0.50
CA LEU A 187 11.06 -20.69 -0.72
C LEU A 187 11.83 -21.52 -1.75
N GLU A 188 11.81 -22.84 -1.61
CA GLU A 188 12.46 -23.79 -2.52
C GLU A 188 11.85 -23.66 -3.92
N ALA A 189 10.51 -23.70 -4.04
CA ALA A 189 9.82 -23.62 -5.31
C ALA A 189 10.14 -22.33 -6.09
N PHE A 190 10.40 -21.19 -5.42
CA PHE A 190 10.78 -19.95 -6.09
C PHE A 190 12.28 -19.65 -6.16
N THR A 191 13.14 -20.44 -5.51
CA THR A 191 14.62 -20.26 -5.57
C THR A 191 15.27 -21.15 -6.63
N GLU A 192 14.68 -22.29 -6.96
CA GLU A 192 15.22 -23.28 -7.91
C GLU A 192 15.13 -22.88 -9.39
N GLY A 193 14.33 -21.87 -9.74
CA GLY A 193 14.18 -21.45 -11.13
C GLY A 193 15.28 -20.51 -11.62
N MET A 194 15.55 -20.59 -12.93
CA MET A 194 16.57 -19.78 -13.61
C MET A 194 16.03 -18.51 -14.28
N SER A 195 14.72 -18.24 -14.19
CA SER A 195 14.13 -17.05 -14.83
C SER A 195 14.53 -15.74 -14.13
N SER A 196 14.38 -14.62 -14.83
CA SER A 196 14.65 -13.28 -14.26
C SER A 196 13.75 -12.96 -13.06
N ALA A 197 12.53 -13.49 -13.02
CA ALA A 197 11.61 -13.38 -11.89
C ALA A 197 12.13 -14.16 -10.66
N HIS A 198 12.62 -15.39 -10.83
CA HIS A 198 13.23 -16.16 -9.74
C HIS A 198 14.49 -15.49 -9.19
N ARG A 199 15.34 -14.90 -10.05
CA ARG A 199 16.48 -14.11 -9.58
C ARG A 199 16.05 -12.90 -8.74
N ARG A 200 14.96 -12.24 -9.11
CA ARG A 200 14.41 -11.11 -8.34
C ARG A 200 13.81 -11.56 -7.02
N LEU A 201 13.01 -12.62 -7.01
CA LEU A 201 12.47 -13.21 -5.78
C LEU A 201 13.58 -13.65 -4.83
N ARG A 202 14.65 -14.29 -5.33
CA ARG A 202 15.84 -14.61 -4.52
C ARG A 202 16.47 -13.37 -3.89
N LYS A 203 16.68 -12.31 -4.67
CA LYS A 203 17.18 -11.02 -4.15
C LYS A 203 16.21 -10.40 -3.13
N GLY A 204 14.90 -10.52 -3.37
CA GLY A 204 13.85 -10.06 -2.47
C GLY A 204 13.85 -10.81 -1.13
N ALA A 205 13.96 -12.14 -1.16
CA ALA A 205 14.07 -12.97 0.03
C ALA A 205 15.31 -12.62 0.87
N VAL A 206 16.47 -12.37 0.23
CA VAL A 206 17.70 -11.95 0.93
C VAL A 206 17.51 -10.70 1.80
N TRP A 207 16.59 -9.80 1.42
CA TRP A 207 16.26 -8.63 2.24
C TRP A 207 15.75 -9.02 3.63
N TYR A 208 14.93 -10.07 3.73
CA TYR A 208 14.41 -10.55 5.02
C TYR A 208 15.48 -11.19 5.91
N GLY A 209 16.56 -11.71 5.33
CA GLY A 209 17.71 -12.24 6.06
C GLY A 209 18.59 -11.18 6.72
N ARG A 210 18.31 -9.88 6.51
CA ARG A 210 19.08 -8.78 7.12
C ARG A 210 18.53 -8.34 8.47
N HIS A 211 17.38 -8.86 8.89
CA HIS A 211 16.78 -8.47 10.16
C HIS A 211 17.51 -9.08 11.36
N PRO A 212 17.54 -8.39 12.50
CA PRO A 212 18.01 -8.98 13.75
C PRO A 212 17.30 -10.30 14.03
N ARG A 213 18.01 -11.29 14.61
CA ARG A 213 17.51 -12.66 14.93
C ARG A 213 17.38 -13.64 13.75
N THR A 214 17.67 -13.22 12.53
CA THR A 214 17.64 -14.11 11.34
C THR A 214 18.97 -14.78 11.05
N GLY A 215 20.08 -14.29 11.63
CA GLY A 215 21.42 -14.83 11.42
C GLY A 215 21.89 -14.77 9.96
N GLY A 216 21.35 -13.84 9.15
CA GLY A 216 21.65 -13.77 7.72
C GLY A 216 20.77 -14.67 6.85
N SER A 217 19.96 -15.55 7.44
CA SER A 217 19.15 -16.53 6.70
C SER A 217 17.85 -15.91 6.17
N PRO A 218 17.66 -15.83 4.82
CA PRO A 218 16.42 -15.36 4.21
C PRO A 218 15.20 -16.17 4.65
N LYS A 219 15.38 -17.49 4.74
CA LYS A 219 14.38 -18.46 5.17
C LYS A 219 13.89 -18.17 6.58
N ARG A 220 14.83 -18.06 7.53
CA ARG A 220 14.52 -17.73 8.92
C ARG A 220 13.80 -16.38 9.05
N GLY A 221 14.18 -15.39 8.24
CA GLY A 221 13.51 -14.09 8.20
C GLY A 221 12.04 -14.17 7.80
N LEU A 222 11.72 -14.98 6.78
CA LEU A 222 10.35 -15.14 6.29
C LEU A 222 9.49 -16.01 7.22
N VAL A 223 10.06 -17.04 7.85
CA VAL A 223 9.39 -17.83 8.91
C VAL A 223 9.07 -16.94 10.12
N LEU A 224 10.02 -16.11 10.58
CA LEU A 224 9.79 -15.17 11.67
C LEU A 224 8.73 -14.12 11.32
N LEU A 225 8.72 -13.62 10.06
CA LEU A 225 7.69 -12.70 9.59
C LEU A 225 6.29 -13.33 9.70
N ALA A 226 6.12 -14.54 9.17
CA ALA A 226 4.86 -15.25 9.21
C ALA A 226 4.41 -15.55 10.65
N GLY A 227 5.32 -16.01 11.51
CA GLY A 227 5.05 -16.25 12.92
C GLY A 227 4.62 -14.96 13.66
N HIS A 228 5.35 -13.85 13.46
CA HIS A 228 4.96 -12.57 14.04
C HIS A 228 3.61 -12.06 13.52
N PHE A 229 3.29 -12.30 12.25
CA PHE A 229 2.02 -11.87 11.65
C PHE A 229 0.83 -12.63 12.25
N ARG A 230 1.00 -13.93 12.51
CA ARG A 230 -0.02 -14.80 13.09
C ARG A 230 -0.22 -14.61 14.59
N ALA A 231 0.75 -14.01 15.29
CA ALA A 231 0.61 -13.73 16.71
C ALA A 231 -0.66 -12.89 16.99
N ASP A 232 -1.38 -13.24 18.05
CA ASP A 232 -2.64 -12.60 18.43
C ASP A 232 -2.47 -11.13 18.78
N GLY A 233 -2.70 -10.27 17.78
CA GLY A 233 -2.64 -8.82 17.92
C GLY A 233 -1.29 -8.29 18.44
N GLY A 234 -1.28 -7.01 18.81
CA GLY A 234 -0.14 -6.43 19.52
C GLY A 234 1.10 -6.12 18.69
N ALA A 235 2.24 -6.03 19.37
CA ALA A 235 3.51 -5.54 18.83
C ALA A 235 4.13 -6.45 17.75
N PRO A 236 4.13 -7.81 17.88
CA PRO A 236 4.69 -8.68 16.84
C PRO A 236 3.95 -8.56 15.50
N ARG A 237 2.61 -8.58 15.53
CA ARG A 237 1.79 -8.43 14.32
C ARG A 237 1.97 -7.06 13.67
N THR A 238 1.97 -6.00 14.48
CA THR A 238 2.25 -4.62 14.01
C THR A 238 3.65 -4.52 13.38
N TYR A 239 4.64 -5.21 13.94
CA TYR A 239 5.98 -5.29 13.36
C TYR A 239 5.98 -6.01 12.01
N ALA A 240 5.28 -7.15 11.88
CA ALA A 240 5.17 -7.87 10.62
C ALA A 240 4.46 -7.04 9.52
N GLU A 241 3.37 -6.35 9.85
CA GLU A 241 2.69 -5.44 8.92
C GLU A 241 3.60 -4.30 8.47
N ARG A 242 4.31 -3.66 9.41
CA ARG A 242 5.31 -2.63 9.09
C ARG A 242 6.40 -3.14 8.17
N GLN A 243 6.83 -4.39 8.36
CA GLN A 243 7.82 -5.05 7.52
C GLN A 243 7.32 -5.28 6.09
N LEU A 244 6.04 -5.59 5.90
CA LEU A 244 5.43 -5.66 4.57
C LEU A 244 5.35 -4.27 3.91
N VAL A 245 4.98 -3.22 4.66
CA VAL A 245 4.99 -1.83 4.16
C VAL A 245 6.41 -1.43 3.72
N ARG A 246 7.43 -1.73 4.53
CA ARG A 246 8.84 -1.50 4.18
C ARG A 246 9.26 -2.23 2.92
N ALA A 247 8.80 -3.46 2.73
CA ALA A 247 9.10 -4.24 1.54
C ALA A 247 8.53 -3.57 0.27
N LEU A 248 7.28 -3.08 0.34
CA LEU A 248 6.66 -2.28 -0.75
C LEU A 248 7.51 -1.05 -1.08
N LEU A 249 7.85 -0.24 -0.07
CA LEU A 249 8.61 1.00 -0.26
C LEU A 249 10.03 0.74 -0.80
N ALA A 250 10.71 -0.28 -0.30
CA ALA A 250 12.04 -0.66 -0.77
C ALA A 250 12.02 -1.13 -2.24
N ASP A 251 10.97 -1.84 -2.67
CA ASP A 251 10.80 -2.22 -4.07
C ASP A 251 10.55 -1.00 -4.97
N LEU A 252 9.77 -0.01 -4.50
CA LEU A 252 9.56 1.26 -5.21
C LEU A 252 10.86 2.08 -5.30
N ASP A 253 11.60 2.19 -4.21
CA ASP A 253 12.87 2.91 -4.17
C ASP A 253 13.88 2.32 -5.15
N ASP A 254 14.06 0.99 -5.15
CA ASP A 254 14.92 0.29 -6.11
C ASP A 254 14.47 0.52 -7.55
N ALA A 255 13.16 0.49 -7.81
CA ALA A 255 12.61 0.72 -9.14
C ALA A 255 12.90 2.14 -9.66
N TYR A 256 12.98 3.13 -8.77
CA TYR A 256 13.25 4.54 -9.07
C TYR A 256 14.72 4.97 -8.84
N ALA A 257 15.58 4.10 -8.33
CA ALA A 257 16.99 4.39 -8.09
C ALA A 257 17.85 4.38 -9.37
N GLY A 258 17.49 3.61 -10.41
CA GLY A 258 18.33 3.40 -11.60
C GLY A 258 18.43 4.59 -12.57
N VAL A 259 19.66 5.00 -12.95
CA VAL A 259 19.98 6.17 -13.79
C VAL A 259 19.26 6.18 -15.14
N VAL A 260 19.25 5.06 -15.86
CA VAL A 260 18.57 4.92 -17.17
C VAL A 260 17.04 4.94 -17.05
N ARG A 261 16.51 4.52 -15.89
CA ARG A 261 15.06 4.51 -15.61
C ARG A 261 14.53 5.86 -15.13
N ARG A 262 15.40 6.73 -14.60
CA ARG A 262 15.06 8.12 -14.21
C ARG A 262 14.73 9.00 -15.42
N ALA A 263 15.29 8.71 -16.60
CA ALA A 263 15.04 9.50 -17.81
C ALA A 263 13.60 9.35 -18.34
N HIS A 264 12.96 8.21 -18.09
CA HIS A 264 11.61 7.90 -18.59
C HIS A 264 10.50 8.03 -17.55
N ARG A 265 10.84 8.14 -16.25
CA ARG A 265 9.86 8.22 -15.15
C ARG A 265 9.62 9.67 -14.75
N ALA A 266 8.41 10.17 -14.98
CA ALA A 266 7.99 11.47 -14.49
C ALA A 266 7.64 11.38 -12.99
N GLY A 267 8.34 12.14 -12.15
CA GLY A 267 7.99 12.29 -10.72
C GLY A 267 8.19 11.03 -9.88
N ARG A 268 7.48 10.98 -8.76
CA ARG A 268 7.45 9.88 -7.77
C ARG A 268 6.23 8.97 -8.02
N PRO A 269 6.25 7.69 -7.61
CA PRO A 269 5.04 6.89 -7.51
C PRO A 269 4.09 7.52 -6.48
N VAL A 270 2.79 7.41 -6.72
CA VAL A 270 1.75 8.07 -5.90
C VAL A 270 0.83 7.03 -5.27
N VAL A 271 0.60 7.15 -3.97
CA VAL A 271 -0.38 6.32 -3.24
C VAL A 271 -1.44 7.23 -2.62
N LEU A 272 -2.68 6.98 -3.00
CA LEU A 272 -3.86 7.71 -2.58
C LEU A 272 -4.69 6.82 -1.64
N VAL A 273 -5.04 7.33 -0.47
CA VAL A 273 -5.78 6.58 0.56
C VAL A 273 -7.01 7.35 0.98
N ASP A 274 -8.18 6.97 0.47
CA ASP A 274 -9.44 7.49 0.98
C ASP A 274 -9.81 6.79 2.31
N ASN A 275 -10.56 7.49 3.15
CA ASN A 275 -10.97 7.03 4.49
C ASN A 275 -9.80 6.44 5.30
N VAL A 276 -8.70 7.19 5.43
CA VAL A 276 -7.45 6.72 6.05
C VAL A 276 -7.59 6.34 7.54
N GLN A 277 -8.68 6.73 8.21
CA GLN A 277 -8.94 6.34 9.59
C GLN A 277 -9.26 4.84 9.76
N GLU A 278 -9.72 4.17 8.70
CA GLU A 278 -10.02 2.74 8.71
C GLU A 278 -8.74 1.91 8.79
N ASP A 279 -8.82 0.69 9.34
CA ASP A 279 -7.65 -0.12 9.71
C ASP A 279 -6.61 -0.29 8.59
N ALA A 280 -7.06 -0.52 7.36
CA ALA A 280 -6.21 -0.66 6.17
C ALA A 280 -5.36 0.59 5.92
N GLY A 281 -6.00 1.76 5.85
CA GLY A 281 -5.33 3.05 5.62
C GLY A 281 -4.54 3.52 6.84
N ARG A 282 -5.09 3.32 8.04
CA ARG A 282 -4.48 3.78 9.31
C ARG A 282 -3.15 3.11 9.54
N ARG A 283 -3.09 1.78 9.40
CA ARG A 283 -1.85 1.02 9.59
C ARG A 283 -0.80 1.36 8.55
N LEU A 284 -1.19 1.51 7.28
CA LEU A 284 -0.27 1.95 6.22
C LEU A 284 0.34 3.32 6.57
N MET A 285 -0.51 4.30 6.92
CA MET A 285 -0.07 5.64 7.32
C MET A 285 0.86 5.61 8.54
N GLU A 286 0.48 4.91 9.61
CA GLU A 286 1.29 4.78 10.83
C GLU A 286 2.66 4.16 10.56
N CYS A 287 2.74 3.16 9.68
CA CYS A 287 4.00 2.52 9.31
C CYS A 287 4.92 3.49 8.55
N VAL A 288 4.39 4.19 7.54
CA VAL A 288 5.15 5.17 6.74
C VAL A 288 5.66 6.30 7.62
N LEU A 289 4.80 6.89 8.46
CA LEU A 289 5.18 7.99 9.35
C LEU A 289 6.25 7.58 10.36
N ARG A 290 6.17 6.34 10.90
CA ARG A 290 7.16 5.83 11.83
C ARG A 290 8.49 5.52 11.15
N ASP A 291 8.47 4.92 9.95
CA ASP A 291 9.70 4.67 9.17
C ASP A 291 10.42 5.96 8.81
N ARG A 292 9.67 6.95 8.33
CA ARG A 292 10.19 8.29 8.09
C ARG A 292 10.86 8.82 9.35
N ALA A 293 10.16 8.85 10.48
CA ALA A 293 10.72 9.36 11.75
C ALA A 293 11.99 8.62 12.21
N ASP A 294 12.09 7.32 11.94
CA ASP A 294 13.29 6.50 12.19
C ASP A 294 14.43 6.77 11.18
N GLY A 295 14.27 7.74 10.28
CA GLY A 295 15.26 8.13 9.28
C GLY A 295 15.32 7.19 8.07
N ILE A 296 14.29 6.36 7.85
CA ILE A 296 14.18 5.50 6.69
C ILE A 296 13.41 6.27 5.61
N PRO A 297 14.10 6.80 4.57
CA PRO A 297 13.44 7.56 3.53
C PRO A 297 12.66 6.63 2.60
N ASP A 298 11.67 7.20 1.90
CA ASP A 298 11.02 6.58 0.76
C ASP A 298 10.80 7.61 -0.35
N ARG A 299 10.65 7.11 -1.58
CA ARG A 299 10.42 7.95 -2.76
C ARG A 299 8.96 8.06 -3.16
N VAL A 300 8.01 7.82 -2.26
CA VAL A 300 6.57 7.76 -2.58
C VAL A 300 5.85 9.02 -2.10
N SER A 301 5.02 9.59 -2.97
CA SER A 301 4.13 10.68 -2.59
C SER A 301 2.81 10.10 -2.08
N PHE A 302 2.46 10.43 -0.84
CA PHE A 302 1.23 9.97 -0.21
C PHE A 302 0.22 11.10 -0.07
N PHE A 303 -1.01 10.83 -0.50
CA PHE A 303 -2.15 11.70 -0.23
C PHE A 303 -3.27 10.87 0.39
N ALA A 304 -3.84 11.36 1.47
CA ALA A 304 -4.91 10.67 2.17
C ALA A 304 -6.10 11.59 2.40
N ALA A 305 -7.29 11.02 2.54
CA ALA A 305 -8.47 11.72 3.03
C ALA A 305 -8.85 11.17 4.40
N LEU A 306 -8.93 12.07 5.38
CA LEU A 306 -9.35 11.77 6.74
C LEU A 306 -10.76 12.26 6.97
N ARG A 307 -11.60 11.42 7.58
CA ARG A 307 -12.91 11.84 8.08
C ARG A 307 -12.76 12.72 9.33
N GLY A 308 -13.19 13.97 9.23
CA GLY A 308 -13.05 14.95 10.31
C GLY A 308 -11.67 15.62 10.30
N ASP A 309 -11.30 16.18 11.45
CA ASP A 309 -10.17 17.10 11.56
C ASP A 309 -9.05 16.63 12.51
N ALA A 310 -9.21 15.46 13.12
CA ALA A 310 -8.30 14.93 14.11
C ALA A 310 -8.16 13.40 14.01
N HIS A 311 -6.95 12.92 14.25
CA HIS A 311 -6.63 11.51 14.43
C HIS A 311 -5.44 11.41 15.41
N PRO A 312 -5.40 10.47 16.37
CA PRO A 312 -4.32 10.39 17.36
C PRO A 312 -2.91 10.26 16.77
N ALA A 313 -2.78 9.56 15.63
CA ALA A 313 -1.52 9.42 14.90
C ALA A 313 -1.08 10.71 14.17
N LEU A 314 -1.91 11.75 14.14
CA LEU A 314 -1.67 13.03 13.45
C LEU A 314 -1.64 14.22 14.43
N ARG A 315 -1.51 13.97 15.73
CA ARG A 315 -1.60 15.02 16.77
C ARG A 315 -0.58 16.15 16.64
N ASN A 316 0.64 15.86 16.18
CA ASN A 316 1.69 16.86 15.96
C ASN A 316 1.91 17.14 14.46
N ALA A 317 0.94 16.81 13.61
CA ALA A 317 1.02 17.12 12.18
C ALA A 317 0.85 18.62 11.97
N GLU A 318 1.69 19.20 11.12
CA GLU A 318 1.57 20.61 10.75
C GLU A 318 0.28 20.82 9.94
N ARG A 319 -0.39 21.95 10.13
CA ARG A 319 -1.61 22.30 9.39
C ARG A 319 -1.29 23.40 8.39
N ARG A 320 -1.65 23.19 7.12
CA ARG A 320 -1.51 24.21 6.07
C ARG A 320 -2.71 24.24 5.16
N THR A 321 -3.13 25.44 4.82
CA THR A 321 -4.15 25.69 3.82
C THR A 321 -3.60 25.39 2.41
N LEU A 322 -4.49 25.11 1.45
CA LEU A 322 -4.09 24.89 0.05
C LEU A 322 -3.23 26.05 -0.53
N PRO A 323 -3.55 27.34 -0.30
CA PRO A 323 -2.70 28.45 -0.75
C PRO A 323 -1.28 28.42 -0.18
N GLU A 324 -1.09 27.98 1.08
CA GLU A 324 0.24 27.87 1.70
C GLU A 324 1.05 26.72 1.10
N VAL A 325 0.39 25.64 0.68
CA VAL A 325 1.03 24.53 -0.04
C VAL A 325 1.56 24.99 -1.41
N ILE A 326 0.84 25.88 -2.11
CA ILE A 326 1.29 26.45 -3.40
C ILE A 326 2.55 27.29 -3.24
N ARG A 327 2.66 28.05 -2.15
CA ARG A 327 3.75 28.99 -1.91
C ARG A 327 5.09 28.32 -1.58
N ASP A 328 5.15 26.99 -1.63
CA ASP A 328 6.33 26.18 -1.36
C ASP A 328 7.03 26.55 -0.05
N ILE A 329 6.23 26.89 0.97
CA ILE A 329 6.78 27.23 2.28
C ILE A 329 7.57 26.02 2.77
N PRO A 330 8.83 26.17 3.22
CA PRO A 330 9.63 25.04 3.67
C PRO A 330 8.89 24.32 4.79
N TRP A 331 8.76 23.01 4.65
CA TRP A 331 8.20 22.12 5.67
C TRP A 331 9.36 21.40 6.35
N THR A 332 9.45 21.54 7.67
CA THR A 332 10.52 20.94 8.46
C THR A 332 9.88 20.10 9.55
N PRO A 333 9.93 18.76 9.42
CA PRO A 333 9.29 17.91 10.41
C PRO A 333 10.07 17.91 11.72
N GLY A 334 9.33 17.84 12.84
CA GLY A 334 9.90 17.56 14.16
C GLY A 334 10.36 16.10 14.32
N SER A 335 10.70 15.72 15.55
CA SER A 335 11.21 14.39 15.91
C SER A 335 10.13 13.31 16.05
N THR A 336 8.85 13.64 15.93
CA THR A 336 7.75 12.69 16.12
C THR A 336 7.26 12.09 14.80
N PRO A 337 6.73 10.86 14.77
CA PRO A 337 6.10 10.30 13.58
C PRO A 337 5.01 11.21 12.99
N SER A 338 4.14 11.77 13.83
CA SER A 338 3.04 12.62 13.39
C SER A 338 3.50 13.91 12.70
N SER A 339 4.67 14.45 13.03
CA SER A 339 5.19 15.66 12.36
C SER A 339 5.66 15.40 10.94
N ARG A 340 5.73 14.13 10.50
CA ARG A 340 5.97 13.73 9.11
C ARG A 340 4.70 13.82 8.23
N ALA A 341 3.57 14.18 8.81
CA ALA A 341 2.32 14.44 8.09
C ALA A 341 2.04 15.95 7.95
N LEU A 342 1.34 16.30 6.87
CA LEU A 342 0.83 17.63 6.62
C LEU A 342 -0.70 17.59 6.47
N LEU A 343 -1.41 18.24 7.39
CA LEU A 343 -2.87 18.34 7.34
C LEU A 343 -3.29 19.52 6.47
N VAL A 344 -4.09 19.24 5.45
CA VAL A 344 -4.65 20.24 4.55
C VAL A 344 -6.17 20.29 4.74
N PRO A 345 -6.70 21.23 5.54
CA PRO A 345 -8.14 21.37 5.72
C PRO A 345 -8.78 21.86 4.42
N LEU A 346 -9.78 21.12 3.94
CA LEU A 346 -10.66 21.61 2.89
C LEU A 346 -11.73 22.49 3.52
N ALA A 347 -11.71 23.77 3.20
CA ALA A 347 -12.75 24.69 3.65
C ALA A 347 -14.04 24.49 2.83
N LEU A 348 -15.18 24.75 3.46
CA LEU A 348 -16.44 24.93 2.74
C LEU A 348 -16.23 25.99 1.63
N PRO A 349 -16.81 25.81 0.43
CA PRO A 349 -16.92 26.91 -0.51
C PRO A 349 -17.65 28.04 0.23
N LEU A 350 -17.00 29.20 0.38
CA LEU A 350 -17.70 30.40 0.84
C LEU A 350 -18.97 30.55 -0.01
N PRO A 351 -20.13 30.89 0.59
CA PRO A 351 -21.31 31.23 -0.20
C PRO A 351 -20.87 32.31 -1.19
N ARG A 352 -21.17 32.10 -2.48
CA ARG A 352 -20.93 33.13 -3.50
C ARG A 352 -21.49 34.45 -2.95
N PRO A 353 -20.79 35.59 -3.10
CA PRO A 353 -21.42 36.86 -2.78
C PRO A 353 -22.71 36.90 -3.58
N ARG A 354 -23.84 36.97 -2.87
CA ARG A 354 -25.13 37.26 -3.51
C ARG A 354 -24.87 38.56 -4.23
N THR A 355 -24.83 38.51 -5.57
CA THR A 355 -24.99 39.71 -6.37
C THR A 355 -26.25 40.38 -5.80
N PRO A 356 -26.19 41.63 -5.32
CA PRO A 356 -27.40 42.31 -4.92
C PRO A 356 -28.33 42.25 -6.12
N MET A 357 -29.51 41.65 -5.94
CA MET A 357 -30.58 41.78 -6.91
C MET A 357 -30.78 43.27 -7.09
N VAL A 358 -30.34 43.80 -8.23
CA VAL A 358 -30.78 45.10 -8.71
C VAL A 358 -32.30 44.99 -8.76
N SER A 359 -32.97 45.74 -7.87
CA SER A 359 -34.42 45.87 -7.92
C SER A 359 -34.77 46.39 -9.31
N ALA A 360 -35.52 45.58 -10.06
CA ALA A 360 -36.08 46.05 -11.32
C ALA A 360 -36.89 47.34 -11.04
N PRO A 361 -36.75 48.39 -11.87
CA PRO A 361 -37.58 49.57 -11.72
C PRO A 361 -39.06 49.19 -11.93
N PRO A 362 -39.99 49.80 -11.20
CA PRO A 362 -41.42 49.50 -11.34
C PRO A 362 -41.90 49.82 -12.76
N CYS A 363 -42.66 48.89 -13.36
CA CYS A 363 -43.31 49.08 -14.66
C CYS A 363 -44.14 50.38 -14.68
N PRO A 364 -44.06 51.19 -15.75
CA PRO A 364 -44.96 52.33 -15.92
C PRO A 364 -46.38 51.81 -16.17
N ARG A 365 -47.33 52.31 -15.37
CA ARG A 365 -48.77 52.14 -15.61
C ARG A 365 -49.14 52.88 -16.89
N SER A 366 -49.69 52.18 -17.89
CA SER A 366 -50.33 52.84 -19.03
C SER A 366 -51.57 53.62 -18.59
N PRO A 367 -51.78 54.85 -19.09
CA PRO A 367 -53.03 55.58 -18.88
C PRO A 367 -54.15 55.00 -19.76
N ALA A 368 -55.33 54.90 -19.18
CA ALA A 368 -56.56 54.54 -19.87
C ALA A 368 -56.95 55.60 -20.92
N ARG A 369 -57.33 55.16 -22.11
CA ARG A 369 -58.35 55.78 -22.96
C ARG A 369 -59.04 54.71 -23.79
#